data_AF-A0A0M8WLY7-F1
#
_entry.id   AF-A0A0M8WLY7-F1
#
_cell.length_a   1.000
_cell.length_b   1.000
_cell.length_c   1.000
_cell.angle_alpha   90.00
_cell.angle_beta   90.00
_cell.angle_gamma   90.00
#
_symmetry.space_group_name_H-M   'P 1'
#
loop_
_entity.id
_entity.type
_entity.pdbx_description
1 polymer ?
#
loop_
_entity_poly.entity_id
_entity_poly.type
_entity_poly.pdbx_seq_one_letter_code
_entity_poly.pdbx_strand_id
1 'polypeptide(L)'
;MSLGNAELFRTCATLSLPDGGGDEDAVAQATHTTLRMLAERIEQLTGQVNELNQRLTRLVERHAPQLLVPVGIGPDSAVTLLITMGDNPERLNTEASFAALCGVSPIEYSSGRRRTRRLNHGGDRQANAALHRIVFTRLRHDPRTQACYERRTQEGKTRREIIRCLKRYAAREVFNLVRPVPSTPAL
;
A
#
# COMPACT_ATOMS: atom_id res chain seq x y z
N MET A 1 15.91 -12.15 24.81
CA MET A 1 14.98 -11.09 24.34
C MET A 1 15.39 -10.72 22.92
N SER A 2 14.52 -10.87 21.93
CA SER A 2 14.83 -10.42 20.56
C SER A 2 14.75 -8.90 20.54
N LEU A 3 15.85 -8.21 20.23
CA LEU A 3 15.79 -6.78 19.96
C LEU A 3 14.86 -6.52 18.76
N GLY A 4 14.11 -5.42 18.80
CA GLY A 4 13.36 -4.97 17.62
C GLY A 4 14.32 -4.47 16.55
N ASN A 5 13.97 -4.59 15.26
CA ASN A 5 14.86 -4.22 14.15
C ASN A 5 15.47 -2.81 14.29
N ALA A 6 14.70 -1.83 14.74
CA ALA A 6 15.19 -0.46 14.94
C ALA A 6 16.26 -0.35 16.06
N GLU A 7 16.12 -1.16 17.11
CA GLU A 7 17.07 -1.20 18.22
C GLU A 7 18.34 -1.98 17.84
N LEU A 8 18.18 -3.02 17.02
CA LEU A 8 19.28 -3.75 16.41
C LEU A 8 20.10 -2.83 15.50
N PHE A 9 19.46 -2.09 14.60
CA PHE A 9 20.17 -1.16 13.71
C PHE A 9 20.91 -0.07 14.49
N ARG A 10 20.27 0.55 15.50
CA ARG A 10 20.94 1.51 16.39
C ARG A 10 22.16 0.90 17.06
N THR A 11 22.04 -0.31 17.60
CA THR A 11 23.14 -1.02 18.24
C THR A 11 24.29 -1.27 17.24
N CYS A 12 23.97 -1.75 16.03
CA CYS A 12 24.95 -1.96 14.97
C CYS A 12 25.66 -0.67 14.53
N ALA A 13 24.96 0.46 14.48
CA ALA A 13 25.54 1.77 14.16
C ALA A 13 26.55 2.24 15.22
N THR A 14 26.40 1.79 16.47
CA THR A 14 27.30 2.11 17.59
C THR A 14 28.42 1.09 17.84
N LEU A 15 28.47 -0.02 17.09
CA LEU A 15 29.53 -1.04 17.26
C LEU A 15 30.89 -0.38 17.14
N SER A 16 31.81 -0.64 18.07
CA SER A 16 33.21 -0.21 17.96
C SER A 16 34.06 -1.28 17.25
N LEU A 17 35.21 -0.87 16.70
CA LEU A 17 36.16 -1.83 16.11
C LEU A 17 36.84 -2.60 17.25
N PRO A 18 36.91 -3.94 17.19
CA PRO A 18 37.65 -4.72 18.18
C PRO A 18 39.16 -4.45 18.03
N ASP A 19 39.82 -4.07 19.12
CA ASP A 19 41.26 -3.85 19.21
C ASP A 19 41.97 -5.21 19.28
N GLY A 20 42.44 -5.73 18.14
CA GLY A 20 43.09 -7.03 18.04
C GLY A 20 43.80 -7.20 16.69
N GLY A 21 45.03 -7.74 16.71
CA GLY A 21 45.94 -7.82 15.56
C GLY A 21 46.03 -9.19 14.87
N GLY A 22 45.07 -10.09 15.08
CA GLY A 22 45.01 -11.42 14.45
C GLY A 22 44.19 -11.49 13.15
N ASP A 23 44.34 -12.57 12.38
CA ASP A 23 43.58 -12.80 11.14
C ASP A 23 42.07 -13.07 11.41
N GLU A 24 41.76 -13.72 12.55
CA GLU A 24 40.38 -13.81 13.08
C GLU A 24 39.82 -12.44 13.50
N ASP A 25 40.68 -11.54 14.00
CA ASP A 25 40.29 -10.16 14.32
C ASP A 25 40.01 -9.35 13.05
N ALA A 26 40.72 -9.60 11.95
CA ALA A 26 40.49 -8.93 10.67
C ALA A 26 39.10 -9.25 10.09
N VAL A 27 38.66 -10.52 10.14
CA VAL A 27 37.31 -10.91 9.70
C VAL A 27 36.23 -10.31 10.62
N ALA A 28 36.46 -10.28 11.93
CA ALA A 28 35.55 -9.65 12.89
C ALA A 28 35.45 -8.12 12.67
N GLN A 29 36.57 -7.45 12.45
CA GLN A 29 36.64 -6.01 12.13
C GLN A 29 35.93 -5.68 10.82
N ALA A 30 36.14 -6.47 9.76
CA ALA A 30 35.45 -6.29 8.47
C ALA A 30 33.93 -6.48 8.62
N THR A 31 33.51 -7.46 9.42
CA THR A 31 32.10 -7.72 9.72
C THR A 31 31.48 -6.55 10.50
N HIS A 32 32.13 -6.07 11.57
CA HIS A 32 31.67 -4.92 12.34
C HIS A 32 31.57 -3.65 11.49
N THR A 33 32.57 -3.40 10.64
CA THR A 33 32.56 -2.26 9.70
C THR A 33 31.38 -2.34 8.75
N THR A 34 31.14 -3.52 8.15
CA THR A 34 30.01 -3.73 7.23
C THR A 34 28.66 -3.56 7.92
N LEU A 35 28.50 -4.12 9.12
CA LEU A 35 27.28 -3.98 9.91
C LEU A 35 27.01 -2.52 10.28
N ARG A 36 28.04 -1.77 10.68
CA ARG A 36 27.93 -0.34 11.00
C ARG A 36 27.49 0.45 9.76
N MET A 37 28.16 0.28 8.63
CA MET A 37 27.83 0.99 7.38
C MET A 37 26.39 0.72 6.92
N LEU A 38 25.94 -0.54 6.97
CA LEU A 38 24.57 -0.90 6.61
C LEU A 38 23.55 -0.30 7.58
N ALA A 39 23.84 -0.33 8.88
CA ALA A 39 22.97 0.24 9.90
C ALA A 39 22.81 1.76 9.74
N GLU A 40 23.92 2.50 9.59
CA GLU A 40 23.91 3.94 9.32
C GLU A 40 23.11 4.27 8.06
N ARG A 41 23.28 3.47 7.00
CA ARG A 41 22.52 3.67 5.76
C ARG A 41 21.03 3.43 5.94
N ILE A 42 20.65 2.41 6.71
CA ILE A 42 19.25 2.14 7.03
C ILE A 42 18.65 3.29 7.84
N GLU A 43 19.36 3.81 8.83
CA GLU A 43 18.89 4.94 9.64
C GLU A 43 18.69 6.20 8.78
N GLN A 44 19.67 6.52 7.93
CA GLN A 44 19.59 7.65 7.00
C GLN A 44 18.36 7.53 6.07
N LEU A 45 18.20 6.38 5.40
CA LEU A 45 17.08 6.17 4.48
C LEU A 45 15.73 6.14 5.21
N THR A 46 15.68 5.59 6.42
CA THR A 46 14.49 5.61 7.26
C THR A 46 14.10 7.04 7.63
N GLY A 47 15.07 7.88 7.97
CA GLY A 47 14.86 9.32 8.21
C GLY A 47 14.25 10.02 6.98
N GLN A 48 14.84 9.80 5.80
CA GLN A 48 14.33 10.36 4.54
C GLN A 48 12.92 9.89 4.20
N VAL A 49 12.63 8.60 4.37
CA VAL A 49 11.29 8.04 4.17
C VAL A 49 10.27 8.69 5.12
N ASN A 50 10.62 8.86 6.39
CA ASN A 50 9.75 9.51 7.37
C ASN A 50 9.48 10.97 7.01
N GLU A 51 10.51 11.71 6.60
CA GLU A 51 10.36 13.10 6.16
C GLU A 51 9.44 13.21 4.94
N LEU A 52 9.66 12.37 3.91
CA LEU A 52 8.84 12.34 2.71
C LEU A 52 7.39 11.96 3.05
N ASN A 53 7.17 10.96 3.90
CA ASN A 53 5.84 10.58 4.35
C ASN A 53 5.11 11.73 5.04
N GLN A 54 5.80 12.52 5.89
CA GLN A 54 5.20 13.70 6.51
C GLN A 54 4.86 14.80 5.49
N ARG A 55 5.69 15.00 4.46
CA ARG A 55 5.39 15.94 3.38
C ARG A 55 4.18 15.49 2.56
N LEU A 56 4.11 14.21 2.18
CA LEU A 56 2.97 13.62 1.48
C LEU A 56 1.69 13.72 2.31
N THR A 57 1.76 13.43 3.61
CA THR A 57 0.63 13.55 4.54
C THR A 57 0.04 14.96 4.50
N ARG A 58 0.89 15.99 4.65
CA ARG A 58 0.46 17.40 4.61
C ARG A 58 -0.18 17.78 3.27
N LEU A 59 0.30 17.23 2.15
CA LEU A 59 -0.30 17.47 0.84
C LEU A 59 -1.69 16.83 0.72
N VAL A 60 -1.84 15.58 1.17
CA VAL A 60 -3.15 14.90 1.14
C VAL A 60 -4.14 15.59 2.07
N GLU A 61 -3.74 15.97 3.29
CA GLU A 61 -4.59 16.72 4.22
C GLU A 61 -5.07 18.05 3.63
N ARG A 62 -4.25 18.72 2.82
CA ARG A 62 -4.61 19.98 2.18
C ARG A 62 -5.59 19.80 1.02
N HIS A 63 -5.39 18.77 0.19
CA HIS A 63 -6.09 18.66 -1.10
C HIS A 63 -7.19 17.60 -1.14
N ALA A 64 -7.09 16.54 -0.35
CA ALA A 64 -8.06 15.45 -0.30
C ALA A 64 -8.12 14.81 1.11
N PRO A 65 -8.39 15.59 2.18
CA PRO A 65 -8.40 15.07 3.55
C PRO A 65 -9.40 13.92 3.75
N GLN A 66 -10.49 13.90 2.97
CA GLN A 66 -11.48 12.83 2.98
C GLN A 66 -10.91 11.44 2.64
N LEU A 67 -9.76 11.36 1.97
CA LEU A 67 -9.09 10.08 1.72
C LEU A 67 -8.42 9.48 2.95
N LEU A 68 -8.10 10.28 3.97
CA LEU A 68 -7.44 9.81 5.19
C LEU A 68 -8.43 9.41 6.30
N VAL A 69 -9.73 9.65 6.09
CA VAL A 69 -10.80 9.28 7.02
C VAL A 69 -11.06 7.76 7.05
N PRO A 70 -11.15 7.04 5.89
CA PRO A 70 -11.43 5.62 5.89
C PRO A 70 -10.24 4.79 6.37
N VAL A 71 -10.54 3.74 7.15
CA VAL A 71 -9.53 2.80 7.64
C VAL A 71 -8.70 2.23 6.49
N GLY A 72 -7.39 2.21 6.65
CA GLY A 72 -6.45 1.56 5.75
C GLY A 72 -5.99 2.40 4.55
N ILE A 73 -6.57 3.58 4.31
CA ILE A 73 -6.03 4.53 3.32
C ILE A 73 -5.01 5.43 4.00
N GLY A 74 -3.73 5.11 3.82
CA GLY A 74 -2.62 5.95 4.27
C GLY A 74 -2.18 6.98 3.23
N PRO A 75 -1.34 7.96 3.60
CA PRO A 75 -0.85 9.02 2.72
C PRO A 75 -0.23 8.52 1.43
N ASP A 76 0.65 7.52 1.49
CA ASP A 76 1.31 6.93 0.31
C ASP A 76 0.30 6.32 -0.69
N SER A 77 -0.64 5.51 -0.18
CA SER A 77 -1.72 4.94 -0.98
C SER A 77 -2.63 6.03 -1.57
N ALA A 78 -2.96 7.06 -0.78
CA ALA A 78 -3.80 8.17 -1.21
C ALA A 78 -3.14 8.95 -2.35
N VAL A 79 -1.88 9.35 -2.20
CA VAL A 79 -1.11 10.06 -3.23
C VAL A 79 -1.00 9.21 -4.49
N THR A 80 -0.65 7.93 -4.37
CA THR A 80 -0.57 7.02 -5.52
C THR A 80 -1.88 7.02 -6.31
N LEU A 81 -3.02 6.87 -5.62
CA LEU A 81 -4.33 6.82 -6.26
C LEU A 81 -4.74 8.17 -6.86
N LEU A 82 -4.37 9.29 -6.23
CA LEU A 82 -4.59 10.63 -6.75
C LEU A 82 -3.75 10.89 -8.01
N ILE A 83 -2.49 10.47 -8.05
CA ILE A 83 -1.62 10.58 -9.23
C ILE A 83 -2.21 9.76 -10.38
N THR A 84 -2.52 8.48 -10.15
CA THR A 84 -3.15 7.63 -11.17
C THR A 84 -4.43 8.26 -11.72
N MET A 85 -5.22 8.91 -10.86
CA MET A 85 -6.44 9.60 -11.25
C MET A 85 -6.16 10.90 -12.04
N GLY A 86 -5.24 11.72 -11.56
CA GLY A 86 -4.87 13.01 -12.14
C GLY A 86 -4.14 12.90 -13.47
N ASP A 87 -3.42 11.80 -13.72
CA ASP A 87 -2.73 11.53 -14.99
C ASP A 87 -3.68 11.02 -16.09
N ASN A 88 -4.95 10.71 -15.74
CA ASN A 88 -5.93 10.14 -16.66
C ASN A 88 -7.32 10.82 -16.54
N PRO A 89 -7.43 12.15 -16.51
CA PRO A 89 -8.68 12.84 -16.20
C PRO A 89 -9.78 12.54 -17.24
N GLU A 90 -9.42 12.45 -18.52
CA GLU A 90 -10.34 12.15 -19.62
C GLU A 90 -10.87 10.70 -19.62
N ARG A 91 -10.22 9.78 -18.90
CA ARG A 91 -10.57 8.34 -18.86
C ARG A 91 -11.44 7.98 -17.65
N LEU A 92 -11.68 8.92 -16.72
CA LEU A 92 -12.24 8.64 -15.39
C LEU A 92 -13.64 9.22 -15.17
N ASN A 93 -14.56 8.83 -16.07
CA ASN A 93 -15.96 9.25 -15.97
C ASN A 93 -16.81 8.32 -15.07
N THR A 94 -16.32 7.12 -14.73
CA THR A 94 -17.10 6.13 -13.98
C THR A 94 -16.26 5.33 -12.98
N GLU A 95 -16.93 4.80 -11.96
CA GLU A 95 -16.31 3.85 -11.01
C GLU A 95 -15.72 2.63 -11.72
N ALA A 96 -16.38 2.18 -12.79
CA ALA A 96 -15.93 1.04 -13.58
C ALA A 96 -14.63 1.34 -14.34
N SER A 97 -14.50 2.53 -14.93
CA SER A 97 -13.27 2.93 -15.62
C SER A 97 -12.12 3.13 -14.64
N PHE A 98 -12.37 3.68 -13.45
CA PHE A 98 -11.34 3.78 -12.40
C PHE A 98 -10.84 2.41 -11.93
N ALA A 99 -11.75 1.48 -11.67
CA ALA A 99 -11.36 0.14 -11.29
C ALA A 99 -10.65 -0.63 -12.41
N ALA A 100 -10.98 -0.35 -13.68
CA ALA A 100 -10.25 -0.90 -14.82
C ALA A 100 -8.84 -0.30 -14.91
N LEU A 101 -8.69 1.01 -14.72
CA LEU A 101 -7.40 1.70 -14.65
C LEU A 101 -6.53 1.14 -13.53
N CYS A 102 -7.10 0.89 -12.34
CA CYS A 102 -6.40 0.27 -11.22
C CYS A 102 -6.15 -1.24 -11.39
N GLY A 103 -6.56 -1.86 -12.50
CA GLY A 103 -6.39 -3.30 -12.74
C GLY A 103 -7.20 -4.19 -11.78
N VAL A 104 -8.27 -3.67 -11.17
CA VAL A 104 -9.16 -4.39 -10.24
C VAL A 104 -10.56 -4.60 -10.82
N SER A 105 -10.77 -4.30 -12.10
CA SER A 105 -11.96 -4.75 -12.82
C SER A 105 -11.90 -6.26 -13.07
N PRO A 106 -12.97 -7.01 -12.78
CA PRO A 106 -13.05 -8.40 -13.20
C PRO A 106 -13.16 -8.47 -14.73
N ILE A 107 -12.25 -9.18 -15.39
CA ILE A 107 -12.37 -9.49 -16.83
C ILE A 107 -13.11 -10.81 -16.95
N GLU A 108 -14.27 -10.79 -17.60
CA GLU A 108 -15.02 -12.02 -17.87
C GLU A 108 -14.25 -12.89 -18.87
N TYR A 109 -14.01 -14.14 -18.48
CA TYR A 109 -13.40 -15.16 -19.34
C TYR A 109 -14.20 -16.45 -19.13
N SER A 110 -15.32 -16.55 -19.80
CA SER A 110 -16.21 -17.71 -19.69
C SER A 110 -16.41 -18.37 -21.04
N SER A 111 -16.17 -19.69 -21.12
CA SER A 111 -16.68 -20.52 -22.20
C SER A 111 -17.89 -21.29 -21.68
N GLY A 112 -19.05 -21.09 -22.31
CA GLY A 112 -20.33 -21.84 -22.22
C GLY A 112 -20.83 -22.31 -20.84
N ARG A 113 -20.07 -23.17 -20.15
CA ARG A 113 -20.41 -23.81 -18.87
C ARG A 113 -19.65 -23.30 -17.65
N ARG A 114 -18.56 -22.54 -17.78
CA ARG A 114 -17.78 -22.02 -16.63
C ARG A 114 -17.69 -20.50 -16.65
N ARG A 115 -18.21 -19.85 -15.62
CA ARG A 115 -18.00 -18.41 -15.35
C ARG A 115 -16.68 -18.19 -14.63
N THR A 116 -15.58 -18.13 -15.39
CA THR A 116 -14.27 -17.75 -14.85
C THR A 116 -14.03 -16.25 -15.07
N ARG A 117 -13.32 -15.59 -14.16
CA ARG A 117 -12.83 -14.22 -14.36
C ARG A 117 -11.30 -14.21 -14.25
N ARG A 118 -10.65 -13.53 -15.20
CA ARG A 118 -9.19 -13.34 -15.22
C ARG A 118 -8.81 -12.01 -14.57
N LEU A 119 -7.55 -11.91 -14.16
CA LEU A 119 -6.95 -10.67 -13.68
C LEU A 119 -6.76 -9.70 -14.85
N ASN A 120 -7.00 -8.41 -14.59
CA ASN A 120 -6.61 -7.35 -15.49
C ASN A 120 -5.13 -7.03 -15.29
N HIS A 121 -4.30 -7.37 -16.29
CA HIS A 121 -2.85 -7.09 -16.27
C HIS A 121 -2.47 -5.73 -16.88
N GLY A 122 -3.42 -5.04 -17.54
CA GLY A 122 -3.17 -3.77 -18.24
C GLY A 122 -3.41 -2.52 -17.41
N GLY A 123 -3.79 -2.66 -16.14
CA GLY A 123 -3.97 -1.52 -15.23
C GLY A 123 -2.65 -1.05 -14.58
N ASP A 124 -2.72 0.11 -13.94
CA ASP A 124 -1.65 0.69 -13.13
C ASP A 124 -1.31 -0.24 -11.96
N ARG A 125 -0.08 -0.77 -11.97
CA ARG A 125 0.42 -1.70 -10.96
C ARG A 125 0.63 -1.04 -9.59
N GLN A 126 0.97 0.25 -9.56
CA GLN A 126 1.16 1.00 -8.32
C GLN A 126 -0.20 1.24 -7.65
N ALA A 127 -1.22 1.67 -8.40
CA ALA A 127 -2.58 1.81 -7.90
C ALA A 127 -3.15 0.48 -7.40
N ASN A 128 -2.90 -0.60 -8.15
CA ASN A 128 -3.29 -1.95 -7.77
C ASN A 128 -2.64 -2.39 -6.44
N ALA A 129 -1.36 -2.08 -6.26
CA ALA A 129 -0.62 -2.35 -5.03
C ALA A 129 -1.12 -1.48 -3.85
N ALA A 130 -1.44 -0.21 -4.08
CA ALA A 130 -2.06 0.68 -3.07
C ALA A 130 -3.39 0.10 -2.57
N LEU A 131 -4.29 -0.31 -3.48
CA LEU A 131 -5.55 -0.98 -3.13
C LEU A 131 -5.33 -2.29 -2.37
N HIS A 132 -4.29 -3.04 -2.72
CA HIS A 132 -3.93 -4.25 -2.00
C HIS A 132 -3.50 -3.96 -0.55
N ARG A 133 -2.65 -2.93 -0.33
CA ARG A 133 -2.25 -2.50 1.01
C ARG A 133 -3.43 -2.01 1.85
N ILE A 134 -4.35 -1.25 1.24
CA ILE A 134 -5.59 -0.80 1.89
C ILE A 134 -6.40 -2.01 2.39
N VAL A 135 -6.64 -2.99 1.51
CA VAL A 135 -7.42 -4.19 1.85
C VAL A 135 -6.77 -5.03 2.94
N PHE A 136 -5.45 -5.22 2.90
CA PHE A 136 -4.75 -5.98 3.95
C PHE A 136 -4.78 -5.27 5.30
N THR A 137 -4.65 -3.94 5.31
CA THR A 137 -4.79 -3.15 6.53
C THR A 137 -6.20 -3.27 7.11
N ARG A 138 -7.22 -3.19 6.26
CA ARG A 138 -8.63 -3.37 6.66
C ARG A 138 -8.93 -4.77 7.17
N LEU A 139 -8.38 -5.82 6.57
CA LEU A 139 -8.54 -7.18 7.09
C LEU A 139 -7.96 -7.35 8.49
N ARG A 140 -6.97 -6.53 8.87
CA ARG A 140 -6.39 -6.55 10.21
C ARG A 140 -7.14 -5.66 11.21
N HIS A 141 -7.69 -4.54 10.76
CA HIS A 141 -8.16 -3.48 11.66
C HIS A 141 -9.60 -3.00 11.46
N ASP A 142 -10.28 -3.34 10.35
CA ASP A 142 -11.65 -2.93 10.06
C ASP A 142 -12.64 -4.10 10.25
N PRO A 143 -13.48 -4.08 11.31
CA PRO A 143 -14.47 -5.12 11.55
C PRO A 143 -15.45 -5.32 10.38
N ARG A 144 -15.79 -4.26 9.64
CA ARG A 144 -16.72 -4.37 8.51
C ARG A 144 -16.13 -5.21 7.38
N THR A 145 -14.84 -5.00 7.09
CA THR A 145 -14.11 -5.77 6.08
C THR A 145 -13.88 -7.21 6.54
N GLN A 146 -13.61 -7.45 7.82
CA GLN A 146 -13.51 -8.80 8.40
C GLN A 146 -14.83 -9.58 8.28
N ALA A 147 -15.94 -8.99 8.70
CA ALA A 147 -17.27 -9.60 8.56
C ALA A 147 -17.63 -9.88 7.09
N CYS A 148 -17.27 -8.97 6.18
CA CYS A 148 -17.43 -9.22 4.75
C CYS A 148 -16.55 -10.38 4.27
N TYR A 149 -15.32 -10.51 4.76
CA TYR A 149 -14.43 -11.61 4.41
C TYR A 149 -15.03 -12.94 4.86
N GLU A 150 -15.44 -13.05 6.13
CA GLU A 150 -16.04 -14.25 6.71
C GLU A 150 -17.31 -14.68 5.96
N ARG A 151 -18.23 -13.74 5.72
CA ARG A 151 -19.45 -14.02 4.94
C ARG A 151 -19.12 -14.56 3.55
N ARG A 152 -18.14 -13.98 2.86
CA ARG A 152 -17.74 -14.46 1.51
C ARG A 152 -17.02 -15.81 1.56
N THR A 153 -16.34 -16.13 2.65
CA THR A 153 -15.78 -17.46 2.88
C THR A 153 -16.88 -18.50 3.06
N GLN A 154 -17.95 -18.16 3.80
CA GLN A 154 -19.14 -19.02 3.95
C GLN A 154 -19.89 -19.23 2.63
N GLU A 155 -19.87 -18.25 1.71
CA GLU A 155 -20.36 -18.39 0.33
C GLU A 155 -19.49 -19.30 -0.56
N GLY A 156 -18.43 -19.91 -0.02
CA GLY A 156 -17.55 -20.84 -0.75
C GLY A 156 -16.51 -20.15 -1.63
N LYS A 157 -16.28 -18.84 -1.48
CA LYS A 157 -15.27 -18.13 -2.28
C LYS A 157 -13.86 -18.39 -1.77
N THR A 158 -12.93 -18.53 -2.69
CA THR A 158 -11.50 -18.63 -2.36
C THR A 158 -10.99 -17.30 -1.82
N ARG A 159 -9.96 -17.34 -0.95
CA ARG A 159 -9.30 -16.12 -0.44
C ARG A 159 -8.92 -15.15 -1.57
N ARG A 160 -8.42 -15.66 -2.69
CA ARG A 160 -8.05 -14.83 -3.87
C ARG A 160 -9.24 -14.09 -4.46
N GLU A 161 -10.41 -14.73 -4.54
CA GLU A 161 -11.63 -14.08 -5.04
C GLU A 161 -12.16 -13.02 -4.08
N ILE A 162 -12.11 -13.31 -2.77
CA ILE A 162 -12.52 -12.37 -1.73
C ILE A 162 -11.65 -11.10 -1.80
N ILE A 163 -10.33 -11.25 -1.85
CA ILE A 163 -9.40 -10.11 -1.97
C ILE A 163 -9.69 -9.30 -3.24
N ARG A 164 -9.98 -9.94 -4.39
CA ARG A 164 -10.39 -9.20 -5.60
C ARG A 164 -11.66 -8.40 -5.39
N CYS A 165 -12.69 -8.97 -4.75
CA CYS A 165 -13.91 -8.25 -4.41
C CYS A 165 -13.64 -7.06 -3.49
N LEU A 166 -12.85 -7.24 -2.44
CA LEU A 166 -12.51 -6.18 -1.49
C LEU A 166 -11.74 -5.05 -2.16
N LYS A 167 -10.80 -5.36 -3.06
CA LYS A 167 -10.07 -4.35 -3.83
C LYS A 167 -10.98 -3.55 -4.76
N ARG A 168 -11.98 -4.21 -5.36
CA ARG A 168 -13.00 -3.52 -6.16
C ARG A 168 -13.85 -2.57 -5.30
N TYR A 169 -14.22 -2.98 -4.09
CA TYR A 169 -14.94 -2.10 -3.15
C TYR A 169 -14.08 -0.92 -2.69
N ALA A 170 -12.79 -1.15 -2.40
CA ALA A 170 -11.87 -0.07 -2.06
C ALA A 170 -11.70 0.93 -3.22
N ALA A 171 -11.58 0.46 -4.46
CA ALA A 171 -11.51 1.34 -5.63
C ALA A 171 -12.79 2.17 -5.80
N ARG A 172 -13.97 1.56 -5.56
CA ARG A 172 -15.25 2.26 -5.59
C ARG A 172 -15.33 3.39 -4.56
N GLU A 173 -14.93 3.09 -3.34
CA GLU A 173 -14.93 4.05 -2.24
C GLU A 173 -13.98 5.21 -2.54
N VAL A 174 -12.74 4.94 -2.96
CA VAL A 174 -11.76 5.97 -3.35
C VAL A 174 -12.32 6.86 -4.46
N PHE A 175 -12.90 6.26 -5.51
CA PHE A 175 -13.49 7.02 -6.61
C PHE A 175 -14.59 7.98 -6.13
N ASN A 176 -15.46 7.52 -5.22
CA ASN A 176 -16.53 8.35 -4.67
C ASN A 176 -16.01 9.47 -3.74
N LEU A 177 -14.87 9.27 -3.08
CA LEU A 177 -14.26 10.28 -2.21
C LEU A 177 -13.54 11.38 -2.98
N VAL A 178 -12.97 11.06 -4.15
CA VAL A 178 -12.21 12.02 -4.96
C VAL A 178 -13.10 12.73 -5.98
N ARG A 179 -14.15 12.08 -6.49
CA ARG A 179 -15.02 12.72 -7.46
C ARG A 179 -15.68 13.96 -6.83
N PRO A 180 -15.56 15.14 -7.43
CA PRO A 180 -16.28 16.31 -6.95
C PRO A 180 -17.77 15.99 -6.94
N VAL A 181 -18.43 16.24 -5.81
CA VAL A 181 -19.89 16.29 -5.77
C VAL A 181 -20.28 17.38 -6.77
N PRO A 182 -21.12 17.10 -7.80
CA PRO A 182 -21.64 18.19 -8.61
C PRO A 182 -22.39 19.12 -7.66
N SER A 183 -21.82 20.29 -7.41
CA SER A 183 -22.55 21.39 -6.78
C SER A 183 -23.69 21.72 -7.72
N THR A 184 -24.88 21.17 -7.43
CA THR A 184 -26.10 21.64 -8.05
C THR A 184 -26.17 23.14 -7.71
N PRO A 185 -26.11 24.05 -8.69
CA PRO A 185 -26.32 25.46 -8.38
C PRO A 185 -27.75 25.55 -7.85
N ALA A 186 -27.89 26.06 -6.62
CA ALA A 186 -29.20 26.42 -6.11
C ALA A 186 -29.77 27.48 -7.06
N LEU A 187 -30.91 27.14 -7.68
CA LEU A 187 -31.76 28.09 -8.40
C LEU A 187 -32.43 29.04 -7.39
#